data_AF-A0A9D7CZJ7-F1
#
_entry.id   AF-A0A9D7CZJ7-F1
#
_cell.length_a   1.000
_cell.length_b   1.000
_cell.length_c   1.000
_cell.angle_alpha   90.00
_cell.angle_beta   90.00
_cell.angle_gamma   90.00
#
_symmetry.space_group_name_H-M   'P 1'
#
loop_
_entity.id
_entity.type
_entity.pdbx_description
1 polymer ?
#
loop_
_entity_poly.entity_id
_entity_poly.type
_entity_poly.pdbx_seq_one_letter_code
_entity_poly.pdbx_strand_id
1 'polypeptide(L)'
;MTRRALRDRCREHAPSLRPVDAVDDEPVFAKRTPPIEERRLAERMPETTPAYLTLLRSRGRGHPRDLRWLLRMVDEYPRPAMLAALAEALQYGLADLERLERMILRRIAKDFFVLRPEAVGQGSPTAGATHA
;
A
#
# COMPACT_ATOMS: atom_id res chain seq x y z
N MET A 1 -22.34 -40.25 -15.48
CA MET A 1 -22.16 -41.25 -14.39
C MET A 1 -20.70 -41.71 -14.40
N THR A 2 -19.78 -40.92 -13.83
CA THR A 2 -19.10 -41.04 -12.51
C THR A 2 -18.01 -42.13 -12.43
N ARG A 3 -16.75 -41.69 -12.53
CA ARG A 3 -15.48 -42.40 -12.29
C ARG A 3 -15.35 -42.84 -10.82
N ARG A 4 -16.08 -43.89 -10.40
CA ARG A 4 -16.07 -44.43 -9.03
C ARG A 4 -15.78 -45.93 -9.01
N ALA A 5 -14.61 -46.35 -9.53
CA ALA A 5 -14.19 -47.76 -9.44
C ALA A 5 -12.68 -47.96 -9.70
N LEU A 6 -11.81 -47.22 -8.99
CA LEU A 6 -10.39 -47.58 -8.95
C LEU A 6 -9.78 -47.28 -7.58
N ARG A 7 -10.39 -47.85 -6.54
CA ARG A 7 -9.89 -47.76 -5.18
C ARG A 7 -10.11 -49.10 -4.50
N ASP A 8 -9.36 -50.13 -4.90
CA ASP A 8 -9.34 -51.44 -4.21
C ASP A 8 -8.20 -52.35 -4.69
N ARG A 9 -6.94 -51.88 -4.66
CA ARG A 9 -5.82 -52.79 -4.97
C ARG A 9 -4.50 -52.57 -4.25
N CYS A 10 -4.54 -52.04 -3.03
CA CYS A 10 -3.39 -52.07 -2.12
C CYS A 10 -3.86 -52.37 -0.69
N ARG A 11 -4.49 -53.54 -0.50
CA ARG A 11 -4.56 -54.20 0.80
C ARG A 11 -3.42 -55.21 0.79
N GLU A 12 -2.73 -55.36 1.91
CA GLU A 12 -1.70 -56.38 2.18
C GLU A 12 -0.24 -55.95 1.93
N HIS A 13 0.24 -55.06 2.81
CA HIS A 13 1.40 -55.39 3.65
C HIS A 13 1.59 -54.31 4.71
N ALA A 14 1.10 -54.58 5.92
CA ALA A 14 1.41 -53.78 7.10
C ALA A 14 2.58 -54.44 7.83
N PRO A 15 3.78 -53.84 7.90
CA PRO A 15 4.76 -54.23 8.89
C PRO A 15 4.38 -53.57 10.22
N SER A 16 4.38 -54.38 11.28
CA SER A 16 4.24 -53.97 12.67
C SER A 16 5.30 -52.91 13.02
N LEU A 17 4.95 -51.63 12.95
CA LEU A 17 5.72 -50.54 13.55
C LEU A 17 5.00 -50.11 14.83
N ARG A 18 5.74 -50.12 15.93
CA ARG A 18 5.28 -49.71 17.26
C ARG A 18 4.80 -48.25 17.21
N PRO A 19 3.81 -47.85 18.03
CA PRO A 19 3.43 -46.45 18.14
C PRO A 19 4.56 -45.72 18.85
N VAL A 20 5.41 -45.04 18.08
CA VAL A 20 6.36 -44.07 18.61
C VAL A 20 5.71 -42.72 18.35
N ASP A 21 5.15 -42.16 19.42
CA ASP A 21 4.74 -40.78 19.63
C ASP A 21 4.13 -40.08 18.40
N ALA A 22 2.81 -39.87 18.47
CA ALA A 22 2.12 -38.90 17.64
C ALA A 22 2.78 -37.53 17.86
N VAL A 23 3.73 -37.19 17.01
CA VAL A 23 4.12 -35.81 16.77
C VAL A 23 2.96 -35.24 15.98
N ASP A 24 2.25 -34.29 16.57
CA ASP A 24 1.16 -33.57 15.92
C ASP A 24 1.63 -33.07 14.54
N ASP A 25 1.23 -33.77 13.47
CA ASP A 25 1.29 -33.30 12.09
C ASP A 25 0.21 -32.20 11.92
N GLU A 26 0.36 -31.11 12.66
CA GLU A 26 -0.34 -29.86 12.40
C GLU A 26 0.17 -29.34 11.03
N PRO A 27 -0.71 -29.11 10.04
CA PRO A 27 -0.29 -28.60 8.76
C PRO A 27 0.25 -27.19 8.99
N VAL A 28 1.58 -27.07 9.00
CA VAL A 28 2.36 -25.83 9.12
C VAL A 28 2.13 -24.98 7.85
N PHE A 29 0.90 -24.49 7.64
CA PHE A 29 0.70 -23.23 6.95
C PHE A 29 1.21 -22.15 7.90
N ALA A 30 2.53 -22.12 8.08
CA ALA A 30 3.23 -21.18 8.93
C ALA A 30 2.58 -19.83 8.70
N LYS A 31 1.94 -19.28 9.75
CA LYS A 31 1.45 -17.90 9.76
C LYS A 31 2.58 -17.07 9.18
N ARG A 32 2.42 -16.63 7.93
CA ARG A 32 3.47 -15.93 7.19
C ARG A 32 3.77 -14.70 8.04
N THR A 33 4.86 -14.73 8.79
CA THR A 33 5.22 -13.62 9.66
C THR A 33 5.23 -12.39 8.77
N PRO A 34 4.41 -11.36 9.05
CA PRO A 34 4.35 -10.20 8.20
C PRO A 34 5.77 -9.64 8.09
N PRO A 35 6.23 -9.33 6.86
CA PRO A 35 7.56 -8.79 6.66
C PRO A 35 7.76 -7.56 7.55
N ILE A 36 8.99 -7.34 8.02
CA ILE A 36 9.31 -6.27 8.97
C ILE A 36 8.83 -4.91 8.46
N GLU A 37 8.84 -4.69 7.14
CA GLU A 37 8.33 -3.46 6.53
C GLU A 37 6.81 -3.26 6.76
N GLU A 38 5.99 -4.31 6.62
CA GLU A 38 4.54 -4.20 6.84
C GLU A 38 4.21 -3.89 8.29
N ARG A 39 4.93 -4.48 9.24
CA ARG A 39 4.77 -4.18 10.66
C ARG A 39 5.07 -2.71 10.96
N ARG A 40 6.20 -2.21 10.47
CA ARG A 40 6.58 -0.79 10.63
C ARG A 40 5.55 0.13 10.01
N LEU A 41 5.02 -0.23 8.84
CA LEU A 41 4.01 0.57 8.18
C LEU A 41 2.69 0.64 8.99
N ALA A 42 2.27 -0.51 9.55
CA ALA A 42 1.10 -0.57 10.43
C ALA A 42 1.29 0.24 11.73
N GLU A 43 2.49 0.25 12.31
CA GLU A 43 2.84 1.06 13.47
C GLU A 43 2.82 2.57 13.15
N ARG A 44 3.37 2.97 12.00
CA ARG A 44 3.45 4.38 11.61
C ARG A 44 2.10 4.95 11.18
N MET A 45 1.25 4.17 10.52
CA MET A 45 -0.03 4.60 9.98
C MET A 45 -1.10 3.51 10.12
N PRO A 46 -1.68 3.30 11.31
CA PRO A 46 -2.61 2.19 11.54
C PRO A 46 -3.96 2.34 10.81
N GLU A 47 -4.37 3.57 10.47
CA GLU A 47 -5.72 3.86 9.98
C GLU A 47 -5.97 3.37 8.54
N THR A 48 -5.09 3.69 7.60
CA THR A 48 -5.29 3.42 6.16
C THR A 48 -4.41 2.28 5.63
N THR A 49 -3.31 1.96 6.31
CA THR A 49 -2.34 0.95 5.87
C THR A 49 -2.95 -0.44 5.67
N PRO A 50 -3.75 -1.01 6.60
CA PRO A 50 -4.25 -2.37 6.43
C PRO A 50 -5.15 -2.55 5.20
N ALA A 51 -6.01 -1.57 4.94
CA ALA A 51 -6.86 -1.55 3.75
C ALA A 51 -6.03 -1.45 2.46
N TYR A 52 -5.01 -0.58 2.46
CA TYR A 52 -4.16 -0.38 1.29
C TYR A 52 -3.25 -1.57 0.99
N LEU A 53 -2.70 -2.23 2.01
CA LEU A 53 -1.92 -3.46 1.86
C LEU A 53 -2.78 -4.61 1.28
N THR A 54 -4.04 -4.71 1.72
CA THR A 54 -4.99 -5.67 1.14
C THR A 54 -5.24 -5.40 -0.34
N LEU A 55 -5.39 -4.12 -0.73
CA LEU A 55 -5.54 -3.71 -2.13
C LEU A 55 -4.28 -3.99 -2.97
N LEU A 56 -3.09 -3.71 -2.44
CA LEU A 56 -1.82 -4.03 -3.11
C LEU A 56 -1.72 -5.52 -3.41
N ARG A 57 -1.99 -6.37 -2.40
CA ARG A 57 -1.93 -7.82 -2.52
C ARG A 57 -2.95 -8.36 -3.51
N SER A 58 -4.18 -7.85 -3.52
CA SER A 58 -5.22 -8.30 -4.47
C SER A 58 -4.87 -7.98 -5.93
N ARG A 59 -4.01 -6.99 -6.16
CA ARG A 59 -3.49 -6.59 -7.48
C ARG A 59 -2.16 -7.27 -7.84
N GLY A 60 -1.71 -8.27 -7.06
CA GLY A 60 -0.44 -8.96 -7.29
C GLY A 60 0.80 -8.08 -7.01
N ARG A 61 0.62 -7.01 -6.22
CA ARG A 61 1.69 -6.12 -5.75
C ARG A 61 1.96 -6.38 -4.26
N GLY A 62 2.85 -5.59 -3.67
CA GLY A 62 3.25 -5.77 -2.27
C GLY A 62 4.50 -6.63 -2.13
N HIS A 63 5.38 -6.57 -3.13
CA HIS A 63 6.72 -7.14 -2.99
C HIS A 63 7.51 -6.34 -1.95
N PRO A 64 8.59 -6.91 -1.38
CA PRO A 64 9.42 -6.19 -0.40
C PRO A 64 9.94 -4.83 -0.90
N ARG A 65 10.17 -4.69 -2.22
CA ARG A 65 10.53 -3.41 -2.85
C ARG A 65 9.41 -2.36 -2.70
N ASP A 66 8.17 -2.76 -2.97
CA ASP A 66 6.98 -1.91 -2.88
C ASP A 66 6.79 -1.44 -1.43
N LEU A 67 6.93 -2.36 -0.48
CA LEU A 67 6.79 -2.09 0.95
C LEU A 67 7.88 -1.15 1.47
N ARG A 68 9.13 -1.33 1.04
CA ARG A 68 10.22 -0.41 1.37
C ARG A 68 10.00 0.99 0.81
N TRP A 69 9.50 1.09 -0.41
CA TRP A 69 9.20 2.39 -1.00
C TRP A 69 8.06 3.08 -0.26
N LEU A 70 6.99 2.34 0.05
CA LEU A 70 5.88 2.86 0.84
C LEU A 70 6.33 3.31 2.24
N LEU A 71 7.20 2.55 2.89
CA LEU A 71 7.78 2.92 4.19
C LEU A 71 8.61 4.21 4.09
N ARG A 72 9.44 4.37 3.04
CA ARG A 72 10.18 5.61 2.80
C ARG A 72 9.24 6.80 2.66
N MET A 73 8.17 6.67 1.86
CA MET A 73 7.19 7.74 1.69
C MET A 73 6.52 8.13 3.02
N VAL A 74 6.24 7.17 3.90
CA VAL A 74 5.66 7.44 5.22
C VAL A 74 6.63 8.17 6.15
N ASP A 75 7.92 7.87 6.07
CA ASP A 75 8.94 8.51 6.90
C ASP A 75 9.33 9.90 6.38
N GLU A 76 9.27 10.13 5.06
CA GLU A 76 9.80 11.34 4.42
C GLU A 76 8.73 12.42 4.15
N TYR A 77 7.47 12.04 3.97
CA TYR A 77 6.39 12.99 3.67
C TYR A 77 5.52 13.33 4.88
N PRO A 78 4.92 14.55 4.91
CA PRO A 78 3.95 14.91 5.93
C PRO A 78 2.77 13.94 5.99
N ARG A 79 2.48 13.47 7.20
CA ARG A 79 1.36 12.56 7.51
C ARG A 79 0.01 12.97 6.92
N PRO A 80 -0.44 14.25 6.95
CA PRO A 80 -1.74 14.64 6.39
C PRO A 80 -1.81 14.45 4.86
N ALA A 81 -0.74 14.79 4.13
CA ALA A 81 -0.68 14.61 2.68
C ALA A 81 -0.72 13.12 2.30
N MET A 82 -0.01 12.28 3.08
CA MET A 82 0.01 10.83 2.90
C MET A 82 -1.36 10.18 3.14
N LEU A 83 -2.05 10.54 4.23
CA LEU A 83 -3.40 10.02 4.53
C LEU A 83 -4.41 10.39 3.44
N ALA A 84 -4.40 11.65 3.00
CA ALA A 84 -5.30 12.11 1.95
C ALA A 84 -5.05 11.39 0.62
N ALA A 85 -3.79 11.12 0.28
CA ALA A 85 -3.43 10.38 -0.92
C ALA A 85 -3.82 8.90 -0.84
N LEU A 86 -3.60 8.25 0.30
CA LEU A 86 -4.02 6.86 0.53
C LEU A 86 -5.54 6.69 0.50
N ALA A 87 -6.29 7.63 1.09
CA ALA A 87 -7.75 7.61 1.05
C ALA A 87 -8.28 7.71 -0.39
N GLU A 88 -7.71 8.63 -1.19
CA GLU A 88 -8.07 8.76 -2.61
C GLU A 88 -7.64 7.52 -3.41
N ALA A 89 -6.47 6.95 -3.13
CA ALA A 89 -6.01 5.72 -3.77
C ALA A 89 -6.94 4.53 -3.47
N LEU A 90 -7.43 4.41 -2.24
CA LEU A 90 -8.40 3.40 -1.85
C LEU A 90 -9.74 3.58 -2.57
N GLN A 91 -10.24 4.82 -2.68
CA GLN A 91 -11.49 5.12 -3.40
C GLN A 91 -11.44 4.69 -4.87
N TYR A 92 -10.30 4.90 -5.54
CA TYR A 92 -10.11 4.49 -6.93
C TYR A 92 -9.56 3.06 -7.10
N GLY A 93 -9.24 2.36 -6.01
CA GLY A 93 -8.56 1.07 -6.07
C GLY A 93 -7.19 1.14 -6.79
N LEU A 94 -6.42 2.19 -6.54
CA LEU A 94 -5.07 2.37 -7.11
C LEU A 94 -4.04 1.57 -6.32
N ALA A 95 -3.27 0.72 -7.01
CA ALA A 95 -2.17 -0.06 -6.43
C ALA A 95 -0.79 0.34 -7.00
N ASP A 96 -0.76 1.41 -7.79
CA ASP A 96 0.46 1.97 -8.37
C ASP A 96 1.08 2.98 -7.38
N LEU A 97 2.24 2.61 -6.85
CA LEU A 97 2.98 3.43 -5.88
C LEU A 97 3.56 4.71 -6.49
N GLU A 98 3.92 4.71 -7.78
CA GLU A 98 4.43 5.91 -8.44
C GLU A 98 3.32 6.95 -8.59
N ARG A 99 2.12 6.49 -8.92
CA ARG A 99 0.95 7.36 -8.97
C ARG A 99 0.57 7.88 -7.59
N LEU A 100 0.67 7.06 -6.55
CA LEU A 100 0.46 7.49 -5.16
C LEU A 100 1.48 8.58 -4.77
N GLU A 101 2.76 8.40 -5.08
CA GLU A 101 3.80 9.38 -4.77
C GLU A 101 3.53 10.73 -5.45
N ARG A 102 3.18 10.71 -6.74
CA ARG A 102 2.77 11.93 -7.47
C ARG A 102 1.56 12.62 -6.84
N MET A 103 0.60 11.85 -6.33
CA MET A 103 -0.57 12.39 -5.61
C MET A 103 -0.17 13.08 -4.30
N ILE A 104 0.83 12.56 -3.58
CA ILE A 104 1.36 13.16 -2.36
C ILE A 104 2.11 14.45 -2.70
N LEU A 105 3.05 14.40 -3.64
CA LEU A 105 3.85 15.56 -4.05
C LEU A 105 2.99 16.70 -4.58
N ARG A 106 1.93 16.39 -5.34
CA ARG A 106 0.99 17.42 -5.82
C ARG A 106 0.26 18.14 -4.67
N ARG A 107 -0.03 17.44 -3.56
CA ARG A 107 -0.65 18.06 -2.38
C ARG A 107 0.34 18.95 -1.65
N ILE A 108 1.52 18.40 -1.35
CA ILE A 108 2.61 19.15 -0.71
C ILE A 108 2.92 20.41 -1.51
N ALA A 109 2.97 20.31 -2.84
CA ALA A 109 3.25 21.47 -3.67
C ALA A 109 2.19 22.57 -3.56
N LYS A 110 0.91 22.21 -3.42
CA LYS A 110 -0.17 23.17 -3.19
C LYS A 110 -0.12 23.79 -1.80
N ASP A 111 0.24 23.00 -0.80
CA ASP A 111 0.20 23.44 0.60
C ASP A 111 1.40 24.33 0.94
N PHE A 112 2.58 24.07 0.35
CA PHE A 112 3.83 24.75 0.70
C PHE A 112 4.35 25.72 -0.38
N PHE A 113 4.06 25.52 -1.66
CA PHE A 113 4.56 26.38 -2.76
C PHE A 113 3.44 27.26 -3.34
N VAL A 114 2.79 28.05 -2.47
CA VAL A 114 1.81 29.05 -2.91
C VAL A 114 2.58 30.26 -3.46
N LEU A 115 2.61 30.39 -4.79
CA LEU A 115 2.95 31.65 -5.44
C LEU A 115 1.83 32.63 -5.12
N ARG A 116 2.04 33.48 -4.11
CA ARG A 116 1.17 34.62 -3.90
C ARG A 116 1.29 35.45 -5.18
N PRO A 117 0.20 35.67 -5.95
CA PRO A 117 0.27 36.66 -6.99
C PRO A 117 0.58 37.97 -6.26
N GLU A 118 1.80 38.48 -6.38
CA GLU A 118 2.05 39.89 -6.18
C GLU A 118 0.89 40.61 -6.87
N ALA A 119 0.18 41.44 -6.11
CA ALA A 119 -0.75 42.39 -6.68
C ALA A 119 0.08 43.20 -7.68
N VAL A 120 0.06 42.78 -8.95
CA VAL A 120 0.61 43.56 -10.05
C VAL A 120 -0.19 44.84 -9.96
N GLY A 121 0.46 45.85 -9.40
CA GLY A 121 -0.11 47.16 -9.23
C GLY A 121 -0.68 47.55 -10.57
N GLN A 122 -1.99 47.68 -10.59
CA GLN A 122 -2.68 48.48 -11.58
C GLN A 122 -2.06 49.87 -11.44
N GLY A 123 -1.00 50.13 -12.20
CA GLY A 123 -0.63 51.48 -12.57
C GLY A 123 -1.78 51.99 -13.42
N SER A 124 -2.74 52.63 -12.77
CA SER A 124 -3.77 53.43 -13.42
C SER A 124 -3.12 54.26 -14.53
N PRO A 125 -3.72 54.35 -15.73
CA PRO A 125 -3.36 55.41 -16.66
C PRO A 125 -3.79 56.73 -16.00
N THR A 126 -2.87 57.39 -15.29
CA THR A 126 -3.09 58.76 -14.84
C THR A 126 -3.19 59.62 -16.08
N ALA A 127 -4.43 60.07 -16.29
CA ALA A 127 -4.88 61.18 -17.10
C ALA A 127 -3.79 62.17 -17.52
N GLY A 128 -3.89 62.60 -18.78
CA GLY A 128 -3.13 63.72 -19.28
C GLY A 128 -3.30 64.97 -18.41
N ALA A 129 -2.20 65.70 -18.24
CA ALA A 129 -2.20 67.09 -17.87
C ALA A 129 -0.93 67.73 -18.46
N THR A 130 -1.14 68.38 -19.61
CA THR A 130 -0.62 69.71 -19.93
C THR A 130 0.86 69.98 -19.64
N HIS A 131 1.69 69.97 -20.69
CA HIS A 131 2.86 70.85 -20.77
C HIS A 131 2.65 71.84 -21.92
N ALA A 132 2.80 73.11 -21.56
CA ALA A 132 2.67 74.31 -22.38
C ALA A 132 3.88 74.51 -23.32
#